data_AF-A0A2A4JM23-F1
#
_entry.id   AF-A0A2A4JM23-F1
#
_cell.length_a   1.000
_cell.length_b   1.000
_cell.length_c   1.000
_cell.angle_alpha   90.00
_cell.angle_beta   90.00
_cell.angle_gamma   90.00
#
_symmetry.space_group_name_H-M   'P 1'
#
loop_
_entity.id
_entity.type
_entity.pdbx_description
1 polymer ?
#
loop_
_entity_poly.entity_id
_entity_poly.type
_entity_poly.pdbx_seq_one_letter_code
_entity_poly.pdbx_strand_id
1 'polypeptide(L)'
;KSIENLSDNVQLSPCQKPPCKLKKGTDQSITITFTPDTDIKNVVNKVSADVSGINLPFVGVDGQSICDKIFSESGEKASCPVKAGTKYTYKDSFPVYSFYPSLKVKVHWSLSNADTSSDLMCFEVPAKIA
;
A
#
# COMPACT_ATOMS: atom_id res chain seq x y z
N LYS A 1 -10.51 1.84 -12.17
CA LYS A 1 -10.37 3.32 -12.18
C LYS A 1 -8.91 3.63 -11.89
N SER A 2 -8.11 3.91 -12.92
CA SER A 2 -6.72 4.36 -12.74
C SER A 2 -6.82 5.82 -12.32
N ILE A 3 -6.58 6.11 -11.03
CA ILE A 3 -6.93 7.41 -10.45
C ILE A 3 -5.81 8.40 -10.79
N GLU A 4 -6.18 9.45 -11.54
CA GLU A 4 -5.38 10.60 -11.96
C GLU A 4 -4.74 11.43 -10.83
N ASN A 5 -4.77 10.96 -9.57
CA ASN A 5 -4.27 11.68 -8.39
C ASN A 5 -3.51 10.75 -7.42
N LEU A 6 -2.73 9.79 -7.93
CA LEU A 6 -1.90 8.93 -7.08
C LEU A 6 -1.02 9.75 -6.12
N SER A 7 -0.50 10.89 -6.59
CA SER A 7 0.38 11.79 -5.83
C SER A 7 -0.29 12.48 -4.64
N ASP A 8 -1.62 12.69 -4.66
CA ASP A 8 -2.30 13.44 -3.59
C ASP A 8 -2.58 12.55 -2.38
N ASN A 9 -2.80 11.26 -2.61
CA ASN A 9 -3.21 10.31 -1.58
C ASN A 9 -2.14 9.27 -1.24
N VAL A 10 -1.10 9.10 -2.06
CA VAL A 10 -0.04 8.11 -1.83
C VAL A 10 1.33 8.77 -1.84
N GLN A 11 2.06 8.57 -0.76
CA GLN A 11 3.44 9.03 -0.60
C GLN A 11 4.33 7.84 -0.32
N LEU A 12 5.37 7.67 -1.12
CA LEU A 12 6.39 6.64 -0.96
C LEU A 12 7.73 7.31 -0.68
N SER A 13 8.42 6.90 0.38
CA SER A 13 9.72 7.47 0.75
C SER A 13 10.79 6.37 0.75
N PRO A 14 11.97 6.61 0.15
CA PRO A 14 12.46 7.86 -0.48
C PRO A 14 12.17 7.97 -1.99
N CYS A 15 10.93 7.73 -2.45
CA CYS A 15 10.58 7.81 -3.87
C CYS A 15 10.10 9.22 -4.27
N GLN A 16 10.95 9.99 -4.95
CA GLN A 16 10.58 11.31 -5.48
C GLN A 16 9.83 11.25 -6.83
N LYS A 17 10.17 10.27 -7.68
CA LYS A 17 9.56 10.06 -8.98
C LYS A 17 9.58 8.58 -9.39
N PRO A 18 8.53 8.08 -10.06
CA PRO A 18 8.57 6.76 -10.67
C PRO A 18 9.62 6.66 -11.79
N PRO A 19 10.24 5.49 -12.01
CA PRO A 19 10.09 4.28 -11.21
C PRO A 19 10.78 4.39 -9.85
N CYS A 20 10.08 4.03 -8.79
CA CYS A 20 10.61 4.07 -7.42
C CYS A 20 11.78 3.09 -7.28
N LYS A 21 12.93 3.56 -6.80
CA LYS A 21 14.09 2.70 -6.54
C LYS A 21 13.93 2.04 -5.18
N LEU A 22 13.64 0.75 -5.18
CA LEU A 22 13.52 -0.06 -3.98
C LEU A 22 14.88 -0.69 -3.70
N LYS A 23 15.62 -0.10 -2.75
CA LYS A 23 16.96 -0.57 -2.42
C LYS A 23 16.86 -1.86 -1.60
N LYS A 24 17.53 -2.92 -2.06
CA LYS A 24 17.58 -4.20 -1.33
C LYS A 24 18.22 -4.07 0.05
N GLY A 25 17.72 -4.84 1.00
CA GLY A 25 18.18 -4.85 2.39
C GLY A 25 17.86 -3.55 3.13
N THR A 26 16.88 -2.78 2.66
CA THR A 26 16.44 -1.54 3.31
C THR A 26 14.93 -1.49 3.44
N ASP A 27 14.46 -0.67 4.37
CA ASP A 27 13.05 -0.41 4.53
C ASP A 27 12.62 0.76 3.66
N GLN A 28 11.37 0.72 3.21
CA GLN A 28 10.70 1.79 2.47
C GLN A 28 9.47 2.19 3.26
N SER A 29 9.10 3.47 3.21
CA SER A 29 7.93 3.96 3.93
C SER A 29 6.82 4.32 2.95
N ILE A 30 5.58 4.06 3.37
CA ILE A 30 4.37 4.43 2.64
C ILE A 30 3.42 5.20 3.54
N THR A 31 2.76 6.20 2.97
CA THR A 31 1.61 6.87 3.57
C THR A 31 0.48 6.89 2.55
N ILE A 32 -0.69 6.38 2.94
CA ILE A 32 -1.89 6.33 2.10
C ILE A 32 -3.02 7.04 2.82
N THR A 33 -3.63 8.03 2.17
CA THR A 33 -4.88 8.64 2.59
C THR A 33 -6.05 7.98 1.87
N PHE A 34 -7.05 7.54 2.61
CA PHE A 34 -8.22 6.85 2.05
C PHE A 34 -9.50 7.23 2.80
N THR A 35 -10.65 7.02 2.17
CA THR A 35 -11.98 7.23 2.74
C THR A 35 -12.84 6.03 2.30
N PRO A 36 -13.26 5.14 3.21
CA PRO A 36 -14.03 3.97 2.84
C PRO A 36 -15.48 4.37 2.52
N ASP A 37 -16.10 3.70 1.54
CA ASP A 37 -17.51 3.91 1.20
C ASP A 37 -18.48 3.14 2.12
N THR A 38 -17.96 2.17 2.87
CA THR A 38 -18.71 1.31 3.80
C THR A 38 -17.94 1.11 5.11
N ASP A 39 -18.64 0.69 6.16
CA ASP A 39 -18.00 0.30 7.42
C ASP A 39 -17.22 -1.00 7.24
N ILE A 40 -15.94 -1.00 7.62
CA ILE A 40 -15.03 -2.15 7.39
C ILE A 40 -14.34 -2.54 8.69
N LYS A 41 -14.54 -3.81 9.09
CA LYS A 41 -14.04 -4.36 10.36
C LYS A 41 -12.55 -4.63 10.37
N ASN A 42 -12.00 -4.99 9.23
CA ASN A 42 -10.58 -5.25 9.07
C ASN A 42 -10.15 -4.87 7.66
N VAL A 43 -9.15 -4.01 7.56
CA VAL A 43 -8.55 -3.60 6.30
C VAL A 43 -7.19 -4.26 6.19
N VAL A 44 -6.95 -4.91 5.05
CA VAL A 44 -5.70 -5.62 4.76
C VAL A 44 -5.05 -5.07 3.50
N ASN A 45 -3.73 -5.14 3.44
CA ASN A 45 -2.97 -4.94 2.23
C ASN A 45 -3.15 -6.14 1.29
N LYS A 46 -3.39 -5.89 0.00
CA LYS A 46 -3.14 -6.86 -1.07
C LYS A 46 -2.12 -6.26 -2.01
N VAL A 47 -0.91 -6.82 -2.02
CA VAL A 47 0.23 -6.25 -2.73
C VAL A 47 0.92 -7.32 -3.55
N SER A 48 1.02 -7.08 -4.86
CA SER A 48 1.71 -7.96 -5.78
C SER A 48 2.64 -7.18 -6.70
N ALA A 49 3.66 -7.85 -7.21
CA ALA A 49 4.56 -7.32 -8.22
C ALA A 49 4.39 -8.12 -9.50
N ASP A 50 4.10 -7.42 -10.60
CA ASP A 50 4.15 -7.98 -11.95
C ASP A 50 5.62 -8.06 -12.39
N VAL A 51 6.06 -9.31 -12.56
CA VAL A 51 7.37 -9.69 -13.07
C VAL A 51 7.18 -10.38 -14.42
N SER A 52 7.23 -9.58 -15.49
CA SER A 52 7.11 -10.07 -16.88
C SER A 52 5.84 -10.90 -17.13
N GLY A 53 4.70 -10.48 -16.59
CA GLY A 53 3.40 -11.14 -16.69
C GLY A 53 3.09 -12.12 -15.56
N ILE A 54 4.03 -12.35 -14.64
CA ILE A 54 3.83 -13.18 -13.45
C ILE A 54 3.59 -12.28 -12.25
N ASN A 55 2.40 -12.35 -11.65
CA ASN A 55 2.09 -11.64 -10.41
C ASN A 55 2.57 -12.44 -9.20
N LEU A 56 3.53 -11.89 -8.47
CA LEU A 56 4.06 -12.47 -7.23
C LEU A 56 3.65 -11.61 -6.02
N PRO A 57 3.30 -12.22 -4.87
CA PRO A 57 2.98 -11.44 -3.67
C PRO A 57 4.20 -10.70 -3.15
N PHE A 58 4.00 -9.46 -2.68
CA PHE A 58 5.06 -8.67 -2.05
C PHE A 58 5.23 -9.12 -0.60
N VAL A 59 6.19 -10.02 -0.38
CA VAL A 59 6.43 -10.69 0.91
C VAL A 59 6.62 -9.67 2.04
N GLY A 60 5.95 -9.89 3.17
CA GLY A 60 6.02 -9.03 4.36
C GLY A 60 5.04 -7.86 4.34
N VAL A 61 4.32 -7.64 3.24
CA VAL A 61 3.31 -6.58 3.10
C VAL A 61 1.96 -7.16 2.72
N ASP A 62 1.94 -8.06 1.74
CA ASP A 62 0.73 -8.72 1.29
C ASP A 62 0.02 -9.49 2.43
N GLY A 63 -1.30 -9.35 2.50
CA GLY A 63 -2.17 -9.96 3.51
C GLY A 63 -2.09 -9.34 4.91
N GLN A 64 -1.20 -8.39 5.16
CA GLN A 64 -1.07 -7.76 6.49
C GLN A 64 -2.26 -6.84 6.79
N SER A 65 -2.79 -6.92 8.01
CA SER A 65 -3.76 -5.92 8.49
C SER A 65 -3.07 -4.58 8.66
N ILE A 66 -3.77 -3.50 8.32
CA ILE A 66 -3.29 -2.13 8.52
C ILE A 66 -3.86 -1.50 9.80
N CYS A 67 -4.75 -2.20 10.52
CA CYS A 67 -5.59 -1.61 11.57
C CYS A 67 -4.80 -1.02 12.74
N ASP A 68 -3.60 -1.51 13.04
CA ASP A 68 -2.71 -0.97 14.07
C ASP A 68 -1.89 0.25 13.61
N LYS A 69 -2.01 0.61 12.33
CA LYS A 69 -1.21 1.61 11.60
C LYS A 69 -2.07 2.70 10.95
N ILE A 70 -3.31 2.87 11.43
CA ILE A 70 -4.24 3.90 10.96
C ILE A 70 -4.20 5.12 11.87
N PHE A 71 -4.36 6.29 11.28
CA PHE A 71 -4.45 7.58 11.94
C PHE A 71 -5.69 8.33 11.44
N SER A 72 -6.33 9.11 12.33
CA SER A 72 -7.41 10.03 11.98
C SER A 72 -6.90 11.20 11.12
N GLU A 73 -7.81 12.00 10.58
CA GLU A 73 -7.45 13.24 9.88
C GLU A 73 -6.72 14.25 10.77
N SER A 74 -6.98 14.25 12.08
CA SER A 74 -6.24 15.06 13.07
C SER A 74 -4.86 14.49 13.43
N GLY A 75 -4.51 13.29 12.92
CA GLY A 75 -3.23 12.63 13.17
C GLY A 75 -3.18 11.76 14.43
N GLU A 76 -4.30 11.57 15.12
CA GLU A 76 -4.39 10.70 16.28
C GLU A 76 -4.42 9.23 15.86
N LYS A 77 -3.92 8.32 16.70
CA LYS A 77 -3.96 6.89 16.41
C LYS A 77 -5.42 6.43 16.32
N ALA A 78 -5.77 5.82 15.20
CA ALA A 78 -7.05 5.19 14.97
C ALA A 78 -6.85 3.67 14.82
N SER A 79 -7.96 2.94 14.75
CA SER A 79 -7.94 1.51 14.48
C SER A 79 -9.23 1.11 13.78
N CYS A 80 -9.28 -0.13 13.29
CA CYS A 80 -10.52 -0.71 12.81
C CYS A 80 -11.52 -0.94 13.96
N PRO A 81 -12.84 -0.94 13.69
CA PRO A 81 -13.47 -0.75 12.39
C PRO A 81 -13.34 0.69 11.85
N VAL A 82 -13.02 0.83 10.57
CA VAL A 82 -13.05 2.12 9.87
C VAL A 82 -14.48 2.41 9.41
N LYS A 83 -14.89 3.68 9.47
CA LYS A 83 -16.26 4.13 9.22
C LYS A 83 -16.44 4.73 7.84
N ALA A 84 -17.55 4.42 7.19
CA ALA A 84 -17.94 4.97 5.90
C ALA A 84 -17.90 6.50 5.91
N GLY A 85 -17.32 7.10 4.85
CA GLY A 85 -17.23 8.54 4.68
C GLY A 85 -16.19 9.25 5.56
N THR A 86 -15.51 8.54 6.47
CA THR A 86 -14.47 9.12 7.32
C THR A 86 -13.10 9.00 6.67
N LYS A 87 -12.36 10.11 6.63
CA LYS A 87 -11.00 10.13 6.06
C LYS A 87 -9.98 9.62 7.08
N TYR A 88 -9.13 8.71 6.63
CA TYR A 88 -8.06 8.11 7.41
C TYR A 88 -6.72 8.19 6.69
N THR A 89 -5.65 8.05 7.45
CA THR A 89 -4.29 7.90 6.92
C THR A 89 -3.67 6.61 7.43
N TYR A 90 -3.22 5.75 6.54
CA TYR A 90 -2.39 4.58 6.84
C TYR A 90 -0.91 4.94 6.66
N LYS A 91 -0.06 4.58 7.63
CA LYS A 91 1.39 4.80 7.55
C LYS A 91 2.14 3.53 7.92
N ASP A 92 3.10 3.14 7.09
CA ASP A 92 3.89 1.93 7.35
C ASP A 92 5.31 2.02 6.84
N SER A 93 6.15 1.14 7.36
CA SER A 93 7.48 0.86 6.86
C SER A 93 7.58 -0.62 6.54
N PHE A 94 8.06 -0.96 5.34
CA PHE A 94 8.15 -2.34 4.88
C PHE A 94 9.54 -2.69 4.34
N PRO A 95 10.02 -3.91 4.57
CA PRO A 95 11.34 -4.34 4.13
C PRO A 95 11.36 -4.66 2.63
N VAL A 96 12.44 -4.28 1.95
CA VAL A 96 12.80 -4.77 0.62
C VAL A 96 13.88 -5.82 0.81
N TYR A 97 13.50 -7.10 0.81
CA TYR A 97 14.44 -8.16 1.16
C TYR A 97 15.60 -8.31 0.17
N SER A 98 16.78 -8.65 0.70
CA SER A 98 18.01 -8.81 -0.09
C SER A 98 17.95 -9.92 -1.13
N PHE A 99 17.11 -10.94 -0.92
CA PHE A 99 16.95 -12.06 -1.85
C PHE A 99 16.10 -11.71 -3.08
N TYR A 100 15.44 -10.55 -3.10
CA TYR A 100 14.65 -10.14 -4.26
C TYR A 100 15.55 -9.99 -5.50
N PRO A 101 15.11 -10.46 -6.68
CA PRO A 101 15.89 -10.28 -7.89
C PRO A 101 15.98 -8.79 -8.28
N SER A 102 17.04 -8.41 -9.00
CA SER A 102 17.18 -7.02 -9.50
C SER A 102 16.46 -6.88 -10.84
N LEU A 103 15.33 -6.20 -10.87
CA LEU A 103 14.55 -5.98 -12.09
C LEU A 103 13.63 -4.77 -11.96
N LYS A 104 13.03 -4.38 -13.09
CA LYS A 104 11.88 -3.47 -13.12
C LYS A 104 10.62 -4.28 -12.88
N VAL A 105 9.77 -3.79 -11.99
CA VAL A 105 8.49 -4.40 -11.67
C VAL A 105 7.40 -3.33 -11.71
N LYS A 106 6.17 -3.77 -11.86
CA LYS A 106 5.01 -2.93 -11.59
C LYS A 106 4.34 -3.47 -10.33
N VAL A 107 4.36 -2.70 -9.25
CA VAL A 107 3.73 -3.07 -7.99
C VAL A 107 2.26 -2.68 -8.06
N HIS A 108 1.37 -3.64 -7.86
CA HIS A 108 -0.04 -3.43 -7.64
C HIS A 108 -0.30 -3.43 -6.14
N TRP A 109 -0.90 -2.36 -5.61
CA TRP A 109 -1.24 -2.23 -4.20
C TRP A 109 -2.73 -1.94 -4.08
N SER A 110 -3.44 -2.72 -3.27
CA SER A 110 -4.78 -2.36 -2.80
C SER A 110 -4.90 -2.45 -1.29
N LEU A 111 -5.76 -1.59 -0.75
CA LEU A 111 -6.33 -1.76 0.58
C LEU A 111 -7.67 -2.43 0.38
N SER A 112 -7.89 -3.58 1.00
CA SER A 112 -9.11 -4.38 0.81
C SER A 112 -9.80 -4.68 2.12
N ASN A 113 -11.12 -4.83 2.06
CA ASN A 113 -11.90 -5.39 3.16
C ASN A 113 -11.57 -6.88 3.29
N ALA A 114 -11.11 -7.30 4.46
CA ALA A 114 -10.72 -8.70 4.70
C ALA A 114 -11.91 -9.68 4.57
N ASP A 115 -13.13 -9.23 4.90
CA ASP A 115 -14.31 -10.10 4.93
C ASP A 115 -14.90 -10.33 3.54
N THR A 116 -14.94 -9.28 2.70
CA THR A 116 -15.58 -9.31 1.37
C THR A 116 -14.57 -9.41 0.24
N SER A 117 -13.28 -9.22 0.52
CA SER A 117 -12.22 -9.08 -0.49
C SER A 117 -12.37 -7.89 -1.45
N SER A 118 -13.32 -6.99 -1.22
CA SER A 118 -13.52 -5.79 -2.05
C SER A 118 -12.44 -4.75 -1.78
N ASP A 119 -11.89 -4.16 -2.85
CA ASP A 119 -10.90 -3.09 -2.73
C ASP A 119 -11.54 -1.75 -2.39
N LEU A 120 -11.01 -1.09 -1.35
CA LEU A 120 -11.34 0.28 -0.98
C LEU A 120 -10.59 1.25 -1.89
N MET A 121 -9.32 0.93 -2.15
CA MET A 121 -8.38 1.72 -2.93
C MET A 121 -7.43 0.77 -3.62
N CYS A 122 -7.06 1.08 -4.86
CA CYS A 122 -6.16 0.28 -5.66
C CYS A 122 -5.32 1.20 -6.55
N PHE A 123 -4.02 0.94 -6.65
CA PHE A 123 -3.11 1.70 -7.49
C PHE A 123 -1.90 0.88 -7.94
N GLU A 124 -1.21 1.38 -8.96
CA GLU A 124 0.00 0.77 -9.51
C GLU A 124 1.20 1.71 -9.36
N VAL A 125 2.36 1.15 -9.01
CA VAL A 125 3.62 1.89 -8.87
C VAL A 125 4.70 1.21 -9.72
N PRO A 126 5.19 1.90 -10.77
CA PRO A 126 6.41 1.47 -11.44
C PRO A 126 7.58 1.51 -10.46
N ALA A 127 8.33 0.41 -10.34
CA ALA A 127 9.45 0.30 -9.42
C ALA A 127 10.65 -0.41 -10.05
N LYS A 128 11.83 -0.17 -9.47
CA LYS A 128 13.07 -0.88 -9.78
C LYS A 128 13.67 -1.40 -8.49
N ILE A 129 13.75 -2.71 -8.36
CA ILE A 129 14.43 -3.38 -7.25
C ILE A 129 15.92 -3.43 -7.58
N ALA A 130 16.77 -2.87 -6.69
CA ALA A 130 18.21 -2.75 -6.92
C ALA A 130 19.04 -2.84 -5.63
#